data_AF-A0A1Q4ARY9-F1
#
_entry.id   AF-A0A1Q4ARY9-F1
#
_cell.length_a   1.000
_cell.length_b   1.000
_cell.length_c   1.000
_cell.angle_alpha   90.00
_cell.angle_beta   90.00
_cell.angle_gamma   90.00
#
_symmetry.space_group_name_H-M   'P 1'
#
loop_
_entity.id
_entity.type
_entity.pdbx_description
1 polymer ?
#
loop_
_entity_poly.entity_id
_entity_poly.type
_entity_poly.pdbx_seq_one_letter_code
_entity_poly.pdbx_strand_id
1 'polypeptide(L)'
;MVAYLGGHASRAELVALGASPQWIDLNVWYRHILPTRKGWYASKGTHPAILAALRVGGRLACESAVAWHEGREVPEPLHVLVGYGASRLGRGAVVHWTRRELRGSRLVVDEELARRQAATCRARRRG
;
A
#
# COMPACT_ATOMS: atom_id res chain seq x y z
N MET A 1 17.70 -0.12 -0.62
CA MET A 1 17.10 -1.43 -0.98
C MET A 1 15.58 -1.36 -1.14
N VAL A 2 14.79 -1.05 -0.11
CA VAL A 2 13.32 -0.98 -0.27
C VAL A 2 12.87 0.04 -1.34
N ALA A 3 13.48 1.23 -1.37
CA ALA A 3 13.18 2.23 -2.40
C ALA A 3 13.46 1.71 -3.83
N TYR A 4 14.54 0.94 -4.02
CA TYR A 4 14.91 0.34 -5.31
C TYR A 4 13.87 -0.70 -5.79
N LEU A 5 13.17 -1.36 -4.86
CA LEU A 5 12.10 -2.32 -5.16
C LEU A 5 10.72 -1.65 -5.33
N GLY A 6 10.66 -0.32 -5.44
CA GLY A 6 9.41 0.43 -5.57
C GLY A 6 8.77 0.82 -4.24
N GLY A 7 9.57 0.98 -3.17
CA GLY A 7 9.16 1.60 -1.91
C GLY A 7 8.43 0.68 -0.92
N HIS A 8 8.10 -0.55 -1.30
CA HIS A 8 7.55 -1.60 -0.43
C HIS A 8 8.10 -2.96 -0.84
N ALA A 9 8.64 -3.72 0.10
CA ALA A 9 9.31 -4.98 -0.19
C ALA A 9 9.13 -6.00 0.93
N SER A 10 9.12 -7.26 0.54
CA SER A 10 9.15 -8.40 1.45
C SER A 10 10.57 -8.68 1.96
N ARG A 11 10.68 -9.39 3.08
CA ARG A 11 11.94 -9.90 3.62
C ARG A 11 12.67 -10.76 2.58
N ALA A 12 11.94 -11.60 1.84
CA ALA A 12 12.49 -12.45 0.80
C ALA A 12 13.13 -11.64 -0.33
N GLU A 13 12.46 -10.58 -0.82
CA GLU A 13 13.01 -9.70 -1.85
C GLU A 13 14.26 -8.95 -1.35
N LEU A 14 14.28 -8.52 -0.08
CA LEU A 14 15.46 -7.88 0.51
C LEU A 14 16.64 -8.84 0.64
N VAL A 15 16.40 -10.08 1.08
CA VAL A 15 17.42 -11.14 1.17
C VAL A 15 17.95 -11.51 -0.22
N ALA A 16 17.08 -11.59 -1.23
CA ALA A 16 17.48 -11.83 -2.61
C ALA A 16 18.38 -10.72 -3.18
N LEU A 17 18.26 -9.49 -2.67
CA LEU A 17 19.17 -8.38 -2.97
C LEU A 17 20.41 -8.32 -2.06
N GLY A 18 20.65 -9.35 -1.23
CA GLY A 18 21.84 -9.46 -0.38
C GLY A 18 21.68 -8.90 1.04
N ALA A 19 20.47 -8.53 1.48
CA ALA A 19 20.27 -8.08 2.86
C ALA A 19 20.37 -9.28 3.83
N SER A 20 21.21 -9.17 4.86
CA SER A 20 21.21 -10.13 5.96
C SER A 20 20.04 -9.87 6.92
N PRO A 21 19.59 -10.88 7.70
CA PRO A 21 18.64 -10.70 8.80
C PRO A 21 19.01 -9.54 9.72
N GLN A 22 20.27 -9.47 10.15
CA GLN A 22 20.78 -8.44 11.04
C GLN A 22 20.72 -7.05 10.41
N TRP A 23 21.02 -6.94 9.11
CA TRP A 23 20.88 -5.69 8.38
C TRP A 23 19.42 -5.20 8.39
N ILE A 24 18.46 -6.10 8.16
CA ILE A 24 17.03 -5.77 8.19
C ILE A 24 16.63 -5.30 9.58
N ASP A 25 17.02 -6.03 10.62
CA ASP A 25 16.66 -5.73 12.01
C ASP A 25 17.23 -4.37 12.45
N LEU A 26 18.50 -4.08 12.12
CA LEU A 26 19.12 -2.78 12.37
C LEU A 26 18.41 -1.64 11.62
N ASN A 27 18.05 -1.85 10.34
CA ASN A 27 17.37 -0.81 9.57
C ASN A 27 15.94 -0.54 10.05
N VAL A 28 15.27 -1.55 10.64
CA VAL A 28 14.00 -1.35 11.34
C VAL A 28 14.23 -0.56 12.63
N TRP A 29 15.21 -0.96 13.44
CA TRP A 29 15.55 -0.31 14.71
C TRP A 29 15.83 1.19 14.53
N TYR A 30 16.65 1.54 13.56
CA TYR A 30 16.98 2.93 13.22
C TYR A 30 15.94 3.62 12.32
N ARG A 31 14.80 2.96 12.03
CA ARG A 31 13.70 3.49 11.20
C ARG A 31 14.11 3.93 9.78
N HIS A 32 15.14 3.29 9.22
CA HIS A 32 15.49 3.42 7.80
C HIS A 32 14.52 2.67 6.90
N ILE A 33 13.88 1.63 7.43
CA ILE A 33 12.72 0.96 6.83
C ILE A 33 11.62 0.84 7.88
N LEU A 34 10.37 0.83 7.42
CA LEU A 34 9.19 0.86 8.28
C LEU A 34 8.46 -0.47 8.19
N PRO A 35 8.28 -1.22 9.31
CA PRO A 35 7.52 -2.45 9.28
C PRO A 35 6.05 -2.15 8.97
N THR A 36 5.49 -2.89 7.99
CA THR A 36 4.08 -2.76 7.57
C THR A 36 3.30 -4.00 7.98
N ARG A 37 3.82 -5.18 7.66
CA ARG A 37 3.29 -6.49 8.04
C ARG A 37 4.43 -7.42 8.38
N LYS A 38 4.11 -8.59 8.95
CA LYS A 38 5.11 -9.62 9.21
C LYS A 38 5.88 -9.93 7.92
N GLY A 39 7.18 -9.64 7.92
CA GLY A 39 8.07 -9.83 6.78
C GLY A 39 7.89 -8.83 5.64
N TRP A 40 7.26 -7.67 5.84
CA TRP A 40 7.10 -6.63 4.82
C TRP A 40 7.46 -5.24 5.34
N TYR A 41 8.16 -4.47 4.51
CA TYR A 41 8.79 -3.21 4.90
C TYR A 41 8.54 -2.12 3.84
N ALA A 42 8.22 -0.92 4.29
CA ALA A 42 8.16 0.28 3.46
C ALA A 42 9.43 1.11 3.62
N SER A 43 9.74 1.97 2.65
CA SER A 43 10.87 2.90 2.76
C SER A 43 10.63 3.97 3.83
N LYS A 44 11.71 4.48 4.44
CA LYS A 44 11.65 5.72 5.22
C LYS A 44 11.05 6.85 4.36
N GLY A 45 10.22 7.69 4.97
CA GLY A 45 9.55 8.81 4.29
C GLY A 45 8.28 8.41 3.51
N THR A 46 7.85 7.15 3.56
CA THR A 46 6.56 6.74 3.00
C THR A 46 5.43 7.57 3.60
N HIS A 47 4.59 8.16 2.75
CA HIS A 47 3.48 9.00 3.18
C HIS A 47 2.54 8.25 4.17
N PRO A 48 2.05 8.90 5.24
CA PRO A 48 1.24 8.23 6.26
C PRO A 48 0.03 7.46 5.72
N ALA A 49 -0.72 8.02 4.78
CA ALA A 49 -1.87 7.34 4.15
C ALA A 49 -1.46 6.08 3.37
N ILE A 50 -0.31 6.12 2.68
CA ILE A 50 0.24 4.95 1.97
C ILE A 50 0.67 3.90 3.01
N LEU A 51 1.39 4.30 4.05
CA LEU A 51 1.84 3.40 5.11
C LEU A 51 0.65 2.70 5.80
N ALA A 52 -0.44 3.42 6.03
CA ALA A 52 -1.68 2.87 6.57
C ALA A 52 -2.32 1.86 5.61
N ALA A 53 -2.41 2.15 4.31
CA ALA A 53 -2.89 1.21 3.30
C ALA A 53 -2.04 -0.08 3.23
N LEU A 54 -0.71 0.05 3.30
CA LEU A 54 0.21 -1.09 3.32
C LEU A 54 0.03 -1.97 4.57
N ARG A 55 -0.23 -1.37 5.74
CA ARG A 55 -0.56 -2.09 6.97
C ARG A 55 -1.88 -2.86 6.85
N VAL A 56 -2.89 -2.26 6.21
CA VAL A 56 -4.15 -2.92 5.86
C VAL A 56 -3.94 -4.12 4.92
N GLY A 57 -2.84 -4.15 4.17
CA GLY A 57 -2.45 -5.27 3.31
C GLY A 57 -2.63 -5.06 1.83
N GLY A 58 -2.87 -3.83 1.45
CA GLY A 58 -3.06 -3.45 0.06
C GLY A 58 -2.28 -2.20 -0.26
N ARG A 59 -2.74 -1.52 -1.30
CA ARG A 59 -2.20 -0.25 -1.75
C ARG A 59 -3.31 0.79 -1.84
N LEU A 60 -2.95 2.07 -1.81
CA LEU A 60 -3.93 3.16 -1.86
C LEU A 60 -4.73 3.07 -3.18
N ALA A 61 -6.04 3.26 -3.11
CA ALA A 61 -6.96 2.97 -4.21
C ALA A 61 -8.16 3.93 -4.26
N CYS A 62 -9.00 3.78 -5.30
CA CYS A 62 -10.28 4.50 -5.41
C CYS A 62 -10.10 6.02 -5.22
N GLU A 63 -10.96 6.68 -4.43
CA GLU A 63 -10.91 8.12 -4.24
C GLU A 63 -9.70 8.60 -3.44
N SER A 64 -9.13 7.74 -2.58
CA SER A 64 -7.86 8.03 -1.90
C SER A 64 -6.69 8.08 -2.88
N ALA A 65 -6.63 7.17 -3.86
CA ALA A 65 -5.62 7.22 -4.92
C ALA A 65 -5.85 8.36 -5.91
N VAL A 66 -7.11 8.69 -6.23
CA VAL A 66 -7.41 9.88 -7.06
C VAL A 66 -6.91 11.14 -6.39
N ALA A 67 -7.21 11.34 -5.10
CA ALA A 67 -6.70 12.50 -4.35
C ALA A 67 -5.17 12.55 -4.33
N TRP A 68 -4.51 11.40 -4.14
CA TRP A 68 -3.05 11.30 -4.18
C TRP A 68 -2.47 11.74 -5.53
N HIS A 69 -2.98 11.23 -6.65
CA HIS A 69 -2.50 11.60 -7.99
C HIS A 69 -2.74 13.07 -8.33
N GLU A 70 -3.82 13.64 -7.79
CA GLU A 70 -4.16 15.07 -7.95
C GLU A 70 -3.40 15.99 -6.98
N GLY A 71 -2.52 15.45 -6.12
CA GLY A 71 -1.78 16.23 -5.14
C GLY A 71 -2.65 16.83 -4.03
N ARG A 72 -3.85 16.27 -3.81
CA ARG A 72 -4.80 16.71 -2.78
C ARG A 72 -4.64 15.89 -1.50
N GLU A 73 -5.20 16.42 -0.42
CA GLU A 73 -5.33 15.67 0.83
C GLU A 73 -6.10 14.36 0.61
N VAL A 74 -5.57 13.27 1.15
CA VAL A 74 -6.15 11.93 1.00
C VAL A 74 -7.31 11.78 1.98
N PRO A 75 -8.55 11.53 1.49
CA PRO A 75 -9.73 11.44 2.35
C PRO A 75 -9.72 10.19 3.24
N GLU A 76 -10.31 10.33 4.42
CA GLU A 76 -10.67 9.24 5.32
C GLU A 76 -12.17 8.90 5.20
N PRO A 77 -12.59 7.63 5.38
CA PRO A 77 -11.74 6.46 5.60
C PRO A 77 -10.91 6.11 4.36
N LEU A 78 -9.66 5.65 4.55
CA LEU A 78 -8.81 5.26 3.41
C LEU A 78 -9.44 4.16 2.54
N HIS A 79 -9.34 4.33 1.22
CA HIS A 79 -9.70 3.31 0.25
C HIS A 79 -8.45 2.50 -0.14
N VAL A 80 -8.54 1.18 0.02
CA VAL A 80 -7.41 0.27 -0.15
C VAL A 80 -7.78 -0.88 -1.10
N LEU A 81 -6.96 -1.12 -2.12
CA LEU A 81 -7.09 -2.28 -3.00
C LEU A 81 -6.24 -3.42 -2.45
N VAL A 82 -6.89 -4.55 -2.18
CA VAL A 82 -6.30 -5.75 -1.59
C VAL A 82 -6.49 -6.93 -2.55
N GLY A 83 -5.42 -7.70 -2.77
CA GLY A 83 -5.49 -8.93 -3.55
C GLY A 83 -6.39 -9.97 -2.88
N TYR A 84 -7.12 -10.74 -3.67
CA TYR A 84 -7.99 -11.81 -3.18
C TYR A 84 -7.17 -12.85 -2.39
N GLY A 85 -7.61 -13.17 -1.17
CA GLY A 85 -6.90 -14.09 -0.27
C GLY A 85 -5.87 -13.42 0.66
N ALA A 86 -5.59 -12.12 0.51
CA ALA A 86 -4.78 -11.42 1.51
C ALA A 86 -5.56 -11.21 2.81
N SER A 87 -4.97 -11.60 3.95
CA SER A 87 -5.56 -11.36 5.26
C SER A 87 -5.69 -9.85 5.52
N ARG A 88 -6.87 -9.39 5.96
CA ARG A 88 -7.05 -8.02 6.48
C ARG A 88 -6.47 -7.90 7.87
N LEU A 89 -5.67 -6.88 8.10
CA LEU A 89 -5.18 -6.49 9.42
C LEU A 89 -5.47 -5.00 9.59
N GLY A 90 -6.75 -4.64 9.76
CA GLY A 90 -7.16 -3.23 9.90
C GLY A 90 -8.67 -3.01 9.93
N ARG A 91 -9.10 -2.11 10.83
CA ARG A 91 -10.45 -1.53 10.90
C ARG A 91 -10.38 -0.10 10.35
N GLY A 92 -11.48 0.43 9.81
CA GLY A 92 -11.58 1.83 9.38
C GLY A 92 -11.16 2.14 7.93
N ALA A 93 -10.93 1.13 7.08
CA ALA A 93 -10.65 1.33 5.65
C ALA A 93 -11.75 0.73 4.76
N VAL A 94 -12.03 1.38 3.63
CA VAL A 94 -12.88 0.84 2.56
C VAL A 94 -12.04 -0.07 1.67
N VAL A 95 -12.32 -1.37 1.75
CA VAL A 95 -11.50 -2.39 1.06
C VAL A 95 -12.14 -2.79 -0.26
N HIS A 96 -11.37 -2.64 -1.33
CA HIS A 96 -11.66 -3.14 -2.66
C HIS A 96 -10.91 -4.45 -2.85
N TRP A 97 -11.62 -5.52 -3.16
CA TRP A 97 -11.01 -6.82 -3.43
C TRP A 97 -10.85 -7.02 -4.93
N THR A 98 -9.72 -7.61 -5.34
CA THR A 98 -9.54 -8.00 -6.73
C THR A 98 -8.81 -9.33 -6.86
N ARG A 99 -9.25 -10.15 -7.81
CA ARG A 99 -8.51 -11.33 -8.30
C ARG A 99 -7.59 -11.01 -9.48
N ARG A 100 -7.72 -9.80 -10.04
CA ARG A 100 -6.92 -9.33 -11.17
C ARG A 100 -5.59 -8.78 -10.68
N GLU A 101 -4.61 -8.77 -11.58
CA GLU A 101 -3.33 -8.14 -11.35
C GLU A 101 -3.50 -6.68 -10.88
N LEU A 102 -2.71 -6.30 -9.88
CA LEU A 102 -2.75 -4.99 -9.29
C LEU A 102 -1.88 -4.03 -10.12
N ARG A 103 -2.53 -3.26 -11.00
CA ARG A 103 -1.88 -2.22 -11.83
C ARG A 103 -1.41 -1.02 -10.98
N GLY A 104 -0.45 -0.27 -11.51
CA GLY A 104 0.21 0.86 -10.82
C GLY A 104 1.45 0.44 -10.04
N SER A 105 1.82 1.24 -9.04
CA SER A 105 2.97 0.93 -8.16
C SER A 105 2.57 -0.01 -7.02
N ARG A 106 3.55 -0.51 -6.27
CA ARG A 106 3.31 -1.26 -5.03
C ARG A 106 2.62 -0.41 -3.94
N LEU A 107 2.65 0.92 -4.07
CA LEU A 107 2.18 1.88 -3.05
C LEU A 107 0.77 2.40 -3.34
N VAL A 108 0.48 2.65 -4.62
CA VAL A 108 -0.76 3.28 -5.10
C VAL A 108 -1.13 2.66 -6.45
N VAL A 109 -2.41 2.37 -6.67
CA VAL A 109 -2.91 1.94 -7.99
C VAL A 109 -2.69 3.04 -9.03
N ASP A 110 -2.66 2.69 -10.31
CA ASP A 110 -2.62 3.71 -11.36
C ASP A 110 -3.88 4.58 -11.37
N GLU A 111 -3.76 5.77 -11.93
CA GLU A 111 -4.82 6.78 -11.91
C GLU A 111 -6.09 6.33 -12.64
N GLU A 112 -5.96 5.63 -13.76
CA GLU A 112 -7.09 5.13 -14.53
C GLU A 112 -7.92 4.12 -13.70
N LEU A 113 -7.24 3.16 -13.07
CA LEU A 113 -7.87 2.21 -12.16
C LEU A 113 -8.49 2.92 -10.95
N ALA A 114 -7.81 3.91 -10.38
CA ALA A 114 -8.33 4.70 -9.25
C ALA A 114 -9.65 5.38 -9.60
N ARG A 115 -9.72 6.05 -10.77
CA ARG A 115 -10.91 6.75 -11.25
C ARG A 115 -12.06 5.78 -11.53
N ARG A 116 -11.80 4.65 -12.20
CA ARG A 116 -12.79 3.60 -12.43
C ARG A 116 -13.37 3.05 -11.12
N GLN A 117 -12.50 2.73 -10.15
CA GLN A 117 -12.91 2.28 -8.82
C GLN A 117 -13.75 3.34 -8.09
N ALA A 118 -13.34 4.61 -8.15
CA ALA A 118 -14.07 5.72 -7.54
C ALA A 118 -15.48 5.87 -8.09
N ALA A 119 -15.66 5.78 -9.41
CA ALA A 119 -16.98 5.82 -10.04
C ALA A 119 -17.87 4.68 -9.54
N THR A 120 -17.38 3.43 -9.56
CA THR A 120 -18.14 2.27 -9.09
C THR A 120 -18.45 2.34 -7.60
N CYS A 121 -17.49 2.75 -6.78
CA CYS A 121 -17.67 2.85 -5.33
C CYS A 121 -18.69 3.93 -4.95
N ARG A 122 -18.66 5.09 -5.62
CA ARG A 122 -19.66 6.16 -5.42
C ARG A 122 -21.06 5.70 -5.80
N ALA A 123 -21.21 4.99 -6.91
CA ALA A 123 -22.50 4.44 -7.33
C ALA A 123 -23.08 3.49 -6.28
N ARG A 124 -22.26 2.59 -5.73
CA ARG A 124 -22.67 1.63 -4.68
C ARG A 124 -23.00 2.25 -3.32
N ARG A 125 -22.50 3.44 -3.02
CA ARG A 125 -22.80 4.15 -1.76
C ARG A 125 -24.07 5.00 -1.84
N ARG A 126 -24.60 5.23 -3.04
CA ARG A 126 -25.78 6.08 -3.29
C ARG A 126 -27.08 5.30 -3.48
N GLY A 127 -26.99 3.99 -3.71
CA GLY A 127 -28.14 3.07 -3.73
C GLY A 127 -28.18 2.26 -2.46
#